data_AF-A0A970GW90-F1
#
_entry.id   AF-A0A970GW90-F1
#
_cell.length_a   1.000
_cell.length_b   1.000
_cell.length_c   1.000
_cell.angle_alpha   90.00
_cell.angle_beta   90.00
_cell.angle_gamma   90.00
#
_symmetry.space_group_name_H-M   'P 1'
#
loop_
_entity.id
_entity.type
_entity.pdbx_description
1 polymer ?
#
loop_
_entity_poly.entity_id
_entity_poly.type
_entity_poly.pdbx_seq_one_letter_code
_entity_poly.pdbx_strand_id
1 'polypeptide(L)'
;MKRLIDIGFRPVGRWTMQDGCIRVSLTELAHVSNILYAFVVNDEVLYVGKTTQKLQSRLYGYQNPGPRQSTNIKANHLISELLNAGQSVEVLALPDHGLLHFGIFHLNLAAGLEDSIVRTIRPKWNRIGKSR
;
A
#
# COMPACT_ATOMS: atom_id res chain seq x y z
N MET A 1 8.17 -8.10 6.70
CA MET A 1 8.44 -6.69 7.08
C MET A 1 9.90 -6.29 6.92
N LYS A 2 10.86 -7.00 7.55
CA LYS A 2 12.31 -6.65 7.53
C LYS A 2 12.87 -6.22 6.17
N ARG A 3 12.65 -7.01 5.11
CA ARG A 3 13.14 -6.70 3.75
C ARG A 3 12.63 -5.39 3.16
N LEU A 4 11.44 -4.92 3.57
CA LEU A 4 10.91 -3.61 3.15
C LEU A 4 11.55 -2.48 3.95
N ILE A 5 11.72 -2.67 5.26
CA ILE A 5 12.40 -1.69 6.13
C ILE A 5 13.85 -1.50 5.68
N ASP A 6 14.55 -2.59 5.32
CA ASP A 6 15.94 -2.57 4.87
C ASP A 6 16.16 -1.73 3.58
N ILE A 7 15.11 -1.52 2.79
CA ILE A 7 15.14 -0.68 1.57
C ILE A 7 14.49 0.69 1.76
N GLY A 8 14.17 1.07 3.00
CA GLY A 8 13.70 2.40 3.37
C GLY A 8 12.18 2.57 3.49
N PHE A 9 11.38 1.50 3.45
CA PHE A 9 9.99 1.62 3.88
C PHE A 9 9.94 1.98 5.36
N ARG A 10 8.99 2.83 5.73
CA ARG A 10 8.73 3.19 7.13
C ARG A 10 7.24 3.14 7.47
N PRO A 11 6.86 2.84 8.72
CA PRO A 11 5.47 2.87 9.15
C PRO A 11 4.92 4.30 9.08
N VAL A 12 3.85 4.49 8.31
CA VAL A 12 3.25 5.81 8.07
C VAL A 12 1.81 5.92 8.56
N GLY A 13 1.25 4.84 9.08
CA GLY A 13 -0.12 4.81 9.53
C GLY A 13 -0.66 3.41 9.72
N ARG A 14 -1.98 3.32 9.95
CA ARG A 14 -2.70 2.06 10.14
C ARG A 14 -4.17 2.19 9.74
N TRP A 15 -4.79 1.05 9.49
CA TRP A 15 -6.24 0.93 9.36
C TRP A 15 -6.90 0.65 10.71
N THR A 16 -8.11 1.15 10.89
CA THR A 16 -8.95 0.93 12.07
C THR A 16 -10.41 0.74 11.64
N MET A 17 -11.18 0.00 12.43
CA MET A 17 -12.64 -0.06 12.26
C MET A 17 -13.29 1.11 13.03
N GLN A 18 -14.14 1.90 12.36
CA GLN A 18 -14.93 2.98 12.96
C GLN A 18 -16.33 2.96 12.34
N ASP A 19 -17.37 2.86 13.18
CA ASP A 19 -18.78 2.85 12.76
C ASP A 19 -19.08 1.81 11.65
N GLY A 20 -18.49 0.62 11.77
CA GLY A 20 -18.65 -0.48 10.81
C GLY A 20 -17.94 -0.27 9.46
N CYS A 21 -17.16 0.81 9.32
CA CYS A 21 -16.36 1.10 8.15
C CYS A 21 -14.87 1.11 8.48
N ILE A 22 -14.04 0.70 7.52
CA ILE A 22 -12.59 0.89 7.67
C ILE A 22 -12.25 2.37 7.57
N ARG A 23 -11.25 2.81 8.33
CA ARG A 23 -10.66 4.15 8.28
C ARG A 23 -9.16 4.04 8.29
N VAL A 24 -8.48 4.88 7.50
CA VAL A 24 -7.03 4.99 7.54
C VAL A 24 -6.61 6.22 8.33
N SER A 25 -5.63 6.05 9.21
CA SER A 25 -4.95 7.16 9.88
C SER A 25 -3.49 7.15 9.46
N LEU A 26 -3.04 8.24 8.82
CA LEU A 26 -1.66 8.44 8.42
C LEU A 26 -1.00 9.47 9.35
N THR A 27 0.19 9.15 9.86
CA THR A 27 1.03 10.06 10.65
C THR A 27 1.97 10.87 9.77
N GLU A 28 2.29 10.37 8.58
CA GLU A 28 3.18 11.02 7.63
C GLU A 28 2.88 10.61 6.17
N LEU A 29 3.52 11.30 5.22
CA LEU A 29 3.47 11.03 3.77
C LEU A 29 2.08 11.06 3.12
N ALA A 30 1.04 11.51 3.84
CA ALA A 30 -0.34 11.58 3.36
C ALA A 30 -0.50 12.34 2.03
N HIS A 31 0.28 13.41 1.84
CA HIS A 31 0.23 14.28 0.66
C HIS A 31 1.32 14.00 -0.37
N VAL A 32 2.10 12.92 -0.20
CA VAL A 32 3.18 12.55 -1.11
C VAL A 32 2.64 11.66 -2.23
N SER A 33 3.11 11.92 -3.45
CA SER A 33 2.80 11.18 -4.67
C SER A 33 4.02 10.36 -5.13
N ASN A 34 3.84 9.51 -6.15
CA ASN A 34 4.91 8.63 -6.67
C ASN A 34 5.52 7.77 -5.56
N ILE A 35 4.66 7.09 -4.81
CA ILE A 35 5.02 6.41 -3.56
C ILE A 35 4.66 4.93 -3.64
N LEU A 36 5.53 4.09 -3.09
CA LEU A 36 5.22 2.70 -2.79
C LEU A 36 4.61 2.62 -1.39
N TYR A 37 3.64 1.74 -1.22
CA TYR A 37 3.06 1.43 0.07
C TYR A 37 2.83 -0.06 0.21
N ALA A 38 2.74 -0.52 1.46
CA ALA A 38 2.48 -1.90 1.80
C ALA A 38 1.50 -2.01 2.97
N PHE A 39 0.69 -3.06 2.96
CA PHE A 39 -0.13 -3.45 4.10
C PHE A 39 0.54 -4.61 4.83
N VAL A 40 0.67 -4.47 6.15
CA VAL A 40 1.40 -5.41 7.00
C VAL A 40 0.55 -5.79 8.21
N VAL A 41 0.56 -7.06 8.58
CA VAL A 41 -0.05 -7.59 9.81
C VAL A 41 0.94 -8.54 10.46
N ASN A 42 1.27 -8.34 11.74
CA ASN A 42 2.18 -9.21 12.49
C ASN A 42 3.47 -9.53 11.69
N ASP A 43 4.15 -8.50 11.18
CA ASP A 43 5.33 -8.58 10.31
C ASP A 43 5.14 -9.23 8.91
N GLU A 44 3.96 -9.77 8.60
CA GLU A 44 3.64 -10.35 7.30
C GLU A 44 3.20 -9.26 6.30
N VAL A 45 3.90 -9.16 5.17
CA VAL A 45 3.52 -8.26 4.08
C VAL A 45 2.38 -8.89 3.29
N LEU A 46 1.19 -8.31 3.40
CA LEU A 46 -0.02 -8.82 2.75
C LEU A 46 -0.20 -8.25 1.35
N TYR A 47 0.14 -6.98 1.16
CA TYR A 47 -0.02 -6.26 -0.10
C TYR A 47 1.11 -5.25 -0.28
N VAL A 48 1.52 -5.02 -1.53
CA VAL A 48 2.39 -3.93 -1.96
C VAL A 48 1.73 -3.26 -3.15
N GLY A 49 1.65 -1.94 -3.15
CA GLY A 49 1.13 -1.17 -4.27
C GLY A 49 1.95 0.08 -4.53
N LYS A 50 1.79 0.65 -5.72
CA LYS A 50 2.25 1.99 -6.07
C LYS A 50 1.10 2.95 -6.32
N THR A 51 1.39 4.25 -6.22
CA THR A 51 0.48 5.28 -6.71
C THR A 51 1.22 6.52 -7.19
N THR A 52 0.70 7.12 -8.26
CA THR A 52 1.10 8.45 -8.73
C THR A 52 0.25 9.57 -8.09
N GLN A 53 -0.85 9.20 -7.40
CA GLN A 53 -1.68 10.13 -6.64
C GLN A 53 -1.10 10.32 -5.24
N LYS A 54 -1.64 11.27 -4.47
CA LYS A 54 -1.34 11.40 -3.04
C LYS A 54 -1.68 10.09 -2.33
N LEU A 55 -0.81 9.65 -1.41
CA LEU A 55 -1.02 8.42 -0.64
C LEU A 55 -2.41 8.37 0.00
N GLN A 56 -2.82 9.47 0.65
CA GLN A 56 -4.13 9.56 1.29
C GLN A 56 -5.28 9.36 0.29
N SER A 57 -5.19 9.92 -0.91
CA SER A 57 -6.21 9.74 -1.96
C SER A 57 -6.28 8.29 -2.43
N ARG A 58 -5.13 7.63 -2.59
CA ARG A 58 -5.09 6.21 -2.96
C ARG A 58 -5.73 5.33 -1.88
N LEU A 59 -5.39 5.57 -0.62
CA LEU A 59 -5.93 4.81 0.51
C LEU A 59 -7.41 5.11 0.72
N TYR A 60 -7.85 6.35 0.54
CA TYR A 60 -9.28 6.70 0.55
C TYR A 60 -10.09 5.89 -0.46
N GLY A 61 -9.50 5.58 -1.63
CA GLY A 61 -10.14 4.70 -2.61
C GLY A 61 -10.41 3.29 -2.10
N TYR A 62 -9.56 2.75 -1.22
CA TYR A 62 -9.83 1.48 -0.51
C TYR A 62 -10.89 1.65 0.57
N GLN A 63 -10.90 2.80 1.24
CA GLN A 63 -11.87 3.10 2.28
C GLN A 63 -13.30 3.19 1.73
N ASN A 64 -13.46 3.87 0.59
CA ASN A 64 -14.74 4.15 -0.05
C ASN A 64 -14.69 3.72 -1.52
N PRO A 65 -14.72 2.42 -1.81
CA PRO A 65 -14.61 1.93 -3.17
C PRO A 65 -15.85 2.28 -4.00
N GLY A 66 -15.65 2.75 -5.22
CA GLY A 66 -16.74 2.87 -6.20
C GLY A 66 -17.20 1.49 -6.71
N PRO A 67 -18.42 1.38 -7.25
CA PRO A 67 -19.04 0.09 -7.58
C PRO A 67 -18.30 -0.73 -8.66
N ARG A 68 -17.49 -0.08 -9.49
CA ARG A 68 -16.70 -0.73 -10.55
C ARG A 68 -15.22 -0.94 -10.17
N GLN A 69 -14.82 -0.54 -8.97
CA GLN A 69 -13.42 -0.60 -8.52
C GLN A 69 -13.12 -1.93 -7.84
N SER A 70 -13.15 -3.03 -8.59
CA SER A 70 -13.02 -4.40 -8.07
C SER A 70 -11.82 -4.59 -7.14
N THR A 71 -10.66 -4.02 -7.47
CA THR A 71 -9.45 -4.06 -6.61
C THR A 71 -9.69 -3.34 -5.28
N ASN A 72 -10.34 -2.18 -5.31
CA ASN A 72 -10.60 -1.41 -4.10
C ASN A 72 -11.66 -2.10 -3.23
N ILE A 73 -12.73 -2.61 -3.83
CA ILE A 73 -13.78 -3.39 -3.14
C ILE A 73 -13.16 -4.58 -2.41
N LYS A 74 -12.28 -5.32 -3.11
CA LYS A 74 -11.63 -6.49 -2.54
C LYS A 74 -10.69 -6.14 -1.40
N ALA A 75 -9.87 -5.11 -1.56
CA ALA A 75 -8.99 -4.66 -0.49
C ALA A 75 -9.78 -4.15 0.72
N ASN A 76 -10.90 -3.44 0.50
CA ASN A 76 -11.80 -3.02 1.56
C ASN A 76 -12.33 -4.21 2.37
N HIS A 77 -12.82 -5.25 1.69
CA HIS A 77 -13.29 -6.48 2.32
C HIS A 77 -12.20 -7.15 3.14
N LEU A 78 -11.03 -7.39 2.54
CA LEU A 78 -9.92 -8.06 3.21
C LEU A 78 -9.40 -7.30 4.43
N ILE A 79 -9.33 -5.96 4.36
CA ILE A 79 -8.96 -5.12 5.52
C ILE A 79 -10.04 -5.23 6.61
N SER A 80 -11.31 -5.17 6.24
CA SER A 80 -12.44 -5.29 7.18
C SER A 80 -12.43 -6.62 7.92
N GLU A 81 -12.19 -7.73 7.23
CA GLU A 81 -12.09 -9.07 7.83
C GLU A 81 -11.00 -9.14 8.90
N LEU A 82 -9.80 -8.63 8.61
CA LEU A 82 -8.70 -8.65 9.57
C LEU A 82 -8.99 -7.75 10.79
N LEU A 83 -9.57 -6.57 10.56
CA LEU A 83 -9.91 -5.65 11.65
C LEU A 83 -11.02 -6.23 12.54
N ASN A 84 -12.03 -6.88 11.97
CA ASN A 84 -13.09 -7.57 12.72
C ASN A 84 -12.56 -8.77 13.52
N ALA A 85 -11.49 -9.41 13.04
CA ALA A 85 -10.76 -10.44 13.78
C ALA A 85 -9.83 -9.86 14.88
N GLY A 86 -9.87 -8.55 15.13
CA GLY A 86 -9.06 -7.88 16.16
C GLY A 86 -7.60 -7.65 15.75
N GLN A 87 -7.24 -7.83 14.48
CA GLN A 87 -5.89 -7.60 14.00
C GLN A 87 -5.64 -6.13 13.66
N SER A 88 -4.38 -5.69 13.71
CA SER A 88 -3.98 -4.36 13.26
C SER A 88 -3.33 -4.44 11.88
N VAL A 89 -3.83 -3.65 10.94
CA VAL A 89 -3.26 -3.56 9.59
C VAL A 89 -2.46 -2.27 9.48
N GLU A 90 -1.13 -2.39 9.51
CA GLU A 90 -0.19 -1.29 9.38
C GLU A 90 -0.02 -0.88 7.91
N VAL A 91 0.27 0.40 7.70
CA VAL A 91 0.63 0.97 6.40
C VAL A 91 2.09 1.38 6.48
N LEU A 92 2.92 0.75 5.65
CA LEU A 92 4.30 1.18 5.41
C LEU A 92 4.36 1.92 4.08
N ALA A 93 5.27 2.88 3.95
CA ALA A 93 5.49 3.57 2.68
C ALA A 93 6.96 3.92 2.42
N LEU A 94 7.31 4.01 1.13
CA LEU A 94 8.61 4.41 0.62
C LEU A 94 8.40 5.49 -0.46
N PRO A 95 8.64 6.77 -0.15
CA PRO A 95 8.50 7.86 -1.12
C PRO A 95 9.60 7.80 -2.18
N ASP A 96 9.31 8.29 -3.38
CA ASP A 96 10.34 8.57 -4.35
C ASP A 96 11.08 9.85 -3.98
N HIS A 97 12.38 9.73 -3.71
CA HIS A 97 13.23 10.86 -3.33
C HIS A 97 13.68 11.71 -4.52
N GLY A 98 13.31 11.35 -5.75
CA GLY A 98 13.66 12.15 -6.92
C GLY A 98 15.10 11.98 -7.38
N LEU A 99 15.86 11.05 -6.80
CA LEU A 99 17.32 10.99 -6.95
C LEU A 99 17.78 10.17 -8.17
N LEU A 100 16.93 9.26 -8.66
CA LEU A 100 17.31 8.34 -9.73
C LEU A 100 17.02 8.94 -11.09
N HIS A 101 18.06 9.08 -11.91
CA HIS A 101 17.98 9.63 -13.26
C HIS A 101 18.69 8.75 -14.28
N PHE A 102 18.16 8.72 -15.50
CA PHE A 102 18.83 8.22 -16.69
C PHE A 102 18.96 9.35 -17.70
N GLY A 103 20.12 10.01 -17.72
CA GLY A 103 20.29 11.28 -18.42
C GLY A 103 19.37 12.35 -17.83
N ILE A 104 18.52 12.95 -18.67
CA ILE A 104 17.55 13.98 -18.27
C ILE A 104 16.24 13.41 -17.70
N PHE A 105 16.04 12.08 -17.78
CA PHE A 105 14.78 11.45 -17.40
C PHE A 105 14.82 10.98 -15.95
N HIS A 106 13.82 11.41 -15.17
CA HIS A 106 13.62 10.93 -13.82
C HIS A 106 13.00 9.52 -13.82
N LEU A 107 13.64 8.59 -13.10
CA LEU A 107 13.15 7.22 -12.94
C LEU A 107 12.22 7.15 -11.73
N ASN A 108 10.93 6.93 -11.99
CA ASN A 108 9.95 6.74 -10.94
C ASN A 108 10.22 5.44 -10.17
N LEU A 109 10.71 5.57 -8.93
CA LEU A 109 11.08 4.45 -8.08
C LEU A 109 9.89 3.51 -7.84
N ALA A 110 8.71 4.09 -7.64
CA ALA A 110 7.50 3.31 -7.39
C ALA A 110 7.10 2.47 -8.60
N ALA A 111 7.26 3.00 -9.81
CA ALA A 111 7.03 2.25 -11.04
C ALA A 111 8.04 1.12 -11.23
N GLY A 112 9.33 1.37 -10.96
CA GLY A 112 10.41 0.43 -11.22
C GLY A 112 10.56 -0.70 -10.20
N LEU A 113 10.19 -0.47 -8.93
CA LEU A 113 10.50 -1.42 -7.86
C LEU A 113 9.34 -2.34 -7.48
N GLU A 114 8.08 -1.92 -7.71
CA GLU A 114 6.88 -2.67 -7.30
C GLU A 114 6.89 -4.13 -7.78
N ASP A 115 7.08 -4.37 -9.08
CA ASP A 115 7.04 -5.73 -9.64
C ASP A 115 8.16 -6.62 -9.09
N SER A 116 9.33 -6.03 -8.82
CA SER A 116 10.46 -6.75 -8.21
C SER A 116 10.15 -7.15 -6.77
N ILE A 117 9.57 -6.23 -5.98
CA ILE A 117 9.13 -6.49 -4.61
C ILE A 117 8.06 -7.57 -4.59
N VAL A 118 7.01 -7.44 -5.41
CA VAL A 118 5.90 -8.39 -5.46
C VAL A 118 6.38 -9.79 -5.88
N ARG A 119 7.29 -9.88 -6.85
CA ARG A 119 7.87 -11.17 -7.29
C ARG A 119 8.70 -11.83 -6.18
N THR A 120 9.41 -11.03 -5.40
CA THR A 120 10.37 -11.48 -4.38
C THR A 120 9.70 -11.82 -3.05
N ILE A 121 8.75 -10.99 -2.61
CA ILE A 121 8.02 -11.18 -1.34
C ILE A 121 6.80 -12.09 -1.54
N ARG A 122 6.19 -12.08 -2.72
CA ARG A 122 4.95 -12.80 -3.06
C ARG A 122 3.81 -12.52 -2.08
N PRO A 123 3.44 -11.25 -1.83
CA PRO A 123 2.36 -10.93 -0.89
C PRO A 123 1.05 -11.61 -1.32
N LYS A 124 0.31 -12.15 -0.34
CA LYS A 124 -0.91 -12.93 -0.58
C LYS A 124 -1.94 -12.15 -1.42
N TRP A 125 -2.09 -10.85 -1.16
CA TRP A 125 -3.13 -10.03 -1.79
C TRP A 125 -2.75 -9.52 -3.18
N ASN A 126 -1.47 -9.46 -3.53
CA ASN A 126 -1.04 -9.02 -4.87
C ASN A 126 -1.38 -10.00 -5.99
N ARG A 127 -1.57 -11.28 -5.66
CA ARG A 127 -1.88 -12.33 -6.64
C ARG A 127 -3.36 -12.39 -7.00
N ILE A 128 -4.23 -11.80 -6.19
CA ILE A 128 -5.67 -12.02 -6.29
C ILE A 128 -6.37 -11.06 -7.28
N GLY A 129 -5.60 -10.22 -7.99
CA GLY A 129 -6.08 -9.28 -9.01
C GLY A 129 -5.47 -9.47 -10.42
N LYS A 130 -4.53 -10.41 -10.60
CA LYS A 130 -4.05 -10.81 -11.93
C LYS A 130 -4.80 -12.08 -12.33
N SER A 131 -5.85 -11.95 -13.14
CA SER A 131 -6.32 -13.09 -13.93
C SER A 131 -5.15 -13.56 -14.80
N ARG A 132 -4.92 -14.87 -14.84
CA ARG A 132 -3.95 -15.48 -15.76
C ARG A 132 -4.22 -15.06 -17.20
#